data_AF-A0A1A7XTT5-F1
#
_entry.id   AF-A0A1A7XTT5-F1
#
_cell.length_a   1.000
_cell.length_b   1.000
_cell.length_c   1.000
_cell.angle_alpha   90.00
_cell.angle_beta   90.00
_cell.angle_gamma   90.00
#
_symmetry.space_group_name_H-M   'P 1'
#
loop_
_entity.id
_entity.type
_entity.pdbx_description
1 polymer ?
#
loop_
_entity_poly.entity_id
_entity_poly.type
_entity_poly.pdbx_seq_one_letter_code
_entity_poly.pdbx_strand_id
1 'polypeptide(L)'
;GLFPVITKISRITSDTATLIDNIFTNKIDYEIAGGLIITNISDHLPVFALVHNYFGIKPKQKNQSLDMIRYRTTKAMAALQVDLKEHNWNEVYANEDPNSAYDVFLSTVLSLYEKHCLMKINRKHHRSN
;
A
#
# COMPACT_ATOMS: atom_id res chain seq x y z
N GLY A 1 0.54 24.98 21.89
CA GLY A 1 1.11 25.26 20.55
C GLY A 1 1.05 24.01 19.69
N LEU A 2 1.38 24.13 18.41
CA LEU A 2 1.57 23.01 17.49
C LEU A 2 3.08 22.73 17.33
N PHE A 3 3.48 21.47 17.38
CA PHE A 3 4.88 21.04 17.27
C PHE A 3 5.12 20.34 15.93
N PRO A 4 6.18 20.68 15.18
CA PRO A 4 6.51 20.04 13.93
C PRO A 4 7.01 18.61 14.16
N VAL A 5 6.51 17.67 13.37
CA VAL A 5 6.90 16.26 13.38
C VAL A 5 7.91 15.96 12.27
N ILE A 6 7.82 16.67 11.14
CA ILE A 6 8.76 16.55 10.03
C ILE A 6 9.80 17.66 10.12
N THR A 7 11.07 17.27 10.16
CA THR A 7 12.22 18.20 10.26
C THR A 7 13.22 18.02 9.11
N LYS A 8 12.98 17.05 8.22
CA LYS A 8 13.85 16.71 7.10
C LYS A 8 13.23 17.13 5.78
N ILE A 9 14.08 17.56 4.84
CA ILE A 9 13.71 17.92 3.46
C ILE A 9 12.77 16.89 2.82
N SER A 10 11.58 17.33 2.43
CA SER A 10 10.54 16.47 1.88
C SER A 10 10.47 16.53 0.36
N ARG A 11 11.08 17.54 -0.28
CA ARG A 11 11.20 17.63 -1.74
C ARG A 11 12.65 17.75 -2.15
N ILE A 12 13.07 16.88 -3.07
CA ILE A 12 14.43 16.79 -3.60
C ILE A 12 14.35 16.89 -5.11
N THR A 13 14.90 17.97 -5.68
CA THR A 13 15.07 18.16 -7.12
C THR A 13 16.55 18.00 -7.51
N SER A 14 16.88 18.17 -8.79
CA SER A 14 18.27 18.15 -9.28
C SER A 14 19.17 19.16 -8.56
N ASP A 15 18.62 20.32 -8.22
CA ASP A 15 19.40 21.49 -7.79
C ASP A 15 19.05 21.95 -6.37
N THR A 16 17.95 21.46 -5.78
CA THR A 16 17.47 21.96 -4.48
C THR A 16 16.89 20.86 -3.60
N ALA A 17 16.97 21.09 -2.30
CA ALA A 17 16.30 20.28 -1.29
C ALA A 17 15.49 21.19 -0.35
N THR A 18 14.19 20.97 -0.26
CA THR A 18 13.28 21.84 0.51
C THR A 18 12.39 21.05 1.45
N LEU A 19 12.07 21.62 2.61
CA LEU A 19 11.10 21.11 3.57
C LEU A 19 9.78 21.86 3.37
N ILE A 20 8.84 21.26 2.64
CA ILE A 20 7.55 21.89 2.31
C ILE A 20 6.34 21.06 2.75
N ASP A 21 6.53 19.77 2.97
CA ASP A 21 5.52 18.87 3.50
C ASP A 21 5.65 18.83 5.03
N ASN A 22 4.64 19.36 5.71
CA ASN A 22 4.68 19.53 7.17
C ASN A 22 3.56 18.73 7.85
N ILE A 23 3.91 18.07 8.95
CA ILE A 23 2.94 17.47 9.89
C ILE A 23 3.14 18.16 11.23
N PHE A 24 2.04 18.67 11.81
CA PHE A 24 2.04 19.32 13.11
C PHE A 24 1.11 18.60 14.08
N THR A 25 1.47 18.58 15.37
CA THR A 25 0.66 17.97 16.43
C THR A 25 0.61 18.85 17.67
N ASN A 26 -0.52 18.87 18.37
CA ASN A 26 -0.63 19.47 19.71
C ASN A 26 -0.47 18.43 20.82
N LYS A 27 -0.19 17.18 20.47
CA LYS A 27 -0.07 16.07 21.41
C LYS A 27 1.39 15.82 21.76
N ILE A 28 1.81 16.31 22.93
CA ILE A 28 3.16 16.12 23.47
C ILE A 28 3.28 14.87 24.35
N ASP A 29 2.14 14.35 24.83
CA ASP A 29 2.11 13.20 25.75
C ASP A 29 2.33 11.85 25.05
N TYR A 30 2.33 11.84 23.72
CA TYR A 30 2.60 10.64 22.92
C TYR A 30 4.00 10.71 22.32
N GLU A 31 4.64 9.55 22.26
CA GLU A 31 5.85 9.38 21.46
C GLU A 31 5.47 9.37 19.98
N ILE A 32 5.67 10.52 19.33
CA ILE A 32 5.39 10.72 17.91
C ILE A 32 6.72 10.72 17.15
N ALA A 33 6.89 9.74 16.26
CA ALA A 33 8.05 9.65 15.37
C ALA A 33 7.67 10.09 13.95
N GLY A 34 8.30 11.15 13.47
CA GLY A 34 8.16 11.64 12.09
C GLY A 34 9.22 11.08 11.15
N GLY A 35 8.87 10.89 9.89
CA GLY A 35 9.83 10.43 8.90
C GLY A 35 9.43 10.65 7.45
N LEU A 36 10.34 10.25 6.57
CA LEU A 36 10.23 10.33 5.12
C LEU A 36 10.43 8.95 4.53
N ILE A 37 9.63 8.61 3.52
CA ILE A 37 9.84 7.42 2.70
C ILE A 37 10.74 7.80 1.54
N ILE A 38 11.94 7.21 1.47
CA ILE A 38 12.87 7.42 0.37
C ILE A 38 12.42 6.56 -0.82
N THR A 39 12.02 7.21 -1.90
CA THR A 39 11.50 6.56 -3.12
C THR A 39 11.74 7.45 -4.34
N ASN A 40 11.78 6.85 -5.54
CA ASN A 40 12.04 7.54 -6.81
C ASN A 40 10.76 7.76 -7.65
N ILE A 41 9.58 7.65 -7.03
CA ILE A 41 8.28 7.83 -7.70
C ILE A 41 7.96 9.31 -8.01
N SER A 42 8.56 10.24 -7.27
CA SER A 42 8.33 11.69 -7.36
C SER A 42 9.53 12.45 -6.78
N ASP A 43 9.67 13.73 -7.13
CA ASP A 43 10.56 14.68 -6.47
C ASP A 43 10.12 15.00 -5.03
N HIS A 44 8.88 14.66 -4.65
CA HIS A 44 8.39 14.68 -3.27
C HIS A 44 8.53 13.31 -2.60
N LEU A 45 9.16 13.30 -1.43
CA LEU A 45 9.24 12.17 -0.51
C LEU A 45 7.98 12.12 0.37
N PRO A 46 7.23 11.01 0.37
CA PRO A 46 6.09 10.85 1.26
C PRO A 46 6.47 11.05 2.73
N VAL A 47 5.77 11.95 3.42
CA VAL A 47 5.90 12.20 4.86
C VAL A 47 4.99 11.28 5.67
N PHE A 48 5.44 10.86 6.86
CA PHE A 48 4.62 10.10 7.79
C PHE A 48 4.86 10.50 9.24
N ALA A 49 3.87 10.20 10.08
CA ALA A 49 3.97 10.31 11.53
C ALA A 49 3.44 9.02 12.18
N LEU A 50 4.26 8.41 13.03
CA LEU A 50 3.90 7.24 13.85
C LEU A 50 3.57 7.73 15.25
N VAL A 51 2.32 7.53 15.68
CA VAL A 51 1.88 7.87 17.04
C VAL A 51 1.81 6.59 17.86
N HIS A 52 2.76 6.41 18.79
CA HIS A 52 2.77 5.24 19.65
C HIS A 52 1.66 5.33 20.70
N ASN A 53 1.06 4.19 21.02
CA ASN A 53 0.07 4.04 22.11
C ASN A 53 -1.17 4.95 22.03
N TYR A 54 -1.46 5.57 20.87
CA TYR A 54 -2.55 6.54 20.70
C TYR A 54 -3.93 6.02 21.13
N PHE A 55 -4.21 4.74 20.88
CA PHE A 55 -5.51 4.14 21.14
C PHE A 55 -5.58 3.30 22.43
N GLY A 56 -4.53 3.30 23.26
CA GLY A 56 -4.47 2.42 24.44
C GLY A 56 -4.65 0.93 24.11
N ILE A 57 -4.42 0.55 22.84
CA ILE A 57 -4.54 -0.83 22.38
C ILE A 57 -3.40 -1.59 23.05
N LYS A 58 -3.71 -2.24 24.17
CA LYS A 58 -2.87 -3.31 24.72
C LYS A 58 -2.53 -4.24 23.56
N PRO A 59 -1.27 -4.67 23.38
CA PRO A 59 -0.92 -5.61 22.34
C PRO A 59 -1.93 -6.76 22.43
N LYS A 60 -2.74 -6.94 21.37
CA LYS A 60 -3.66 -8.07 21.30
C LYS A 60 -2.81 -9.29 21.64
N GLN A 61 -3.26 -10.10 22.61
CA GLN A 61 -2.67 -11.44 22.80
C GLN A 61 -2.53 -12.05 21.41
N LYS A 62 -1.41 -12.74 21.13
CA LYS A 62 -1.16 -13.41 19.85
C LYS A 62 -2.25 -14.46 19.59
N ASN A 63 -3.44 -14.02 19.19
CA ASN A 63 -4.38 -14.85 18.48
C ASN A 63 -3.60 -15.31 17.27
N GLN A 64 -3.53 -16.63 17.07
CA GLN A 64 -2.83 -17.24 15.96
C GLN A 64 -3.36 -16.61 14.67
N SER A 65 -2.65 -15.61 14.15
CA SER A 65 -3.04 -14.96 12.91
C SER A 65 -2.83 -15.99 11.83
N LEU A 66 -3.90 -16.28 11.10
CA LEU A 66 -3.78 -17.00 9.85
C LEU A 66 -2.99 -16.10 8.90
N ASP A 67 -1.79 -16.55 8.51
CA ASP A 67 -1.01 -15.81 7.53
C ASP A 67 -1.65 -16.09 6.16
N MET A 68 -2.34 -15.09 5.62
CA MET A 68 -2.90 -15.16 4.27
C MET A 68 -1.81 -14.78 3.27
N ILE A 69 -1.40 -15.75 2.45
CA ILE A 69 -0.37 -15.54 1.44
C ILE A 69 -1.02 -15.64 0.06
N ARG A 70 -0.71 -14.66 -0.80
CA ARG A 70 -1.09 -14.70 -2.22
C ARG A 70 0.12 -15.17 -3.03
N TYR A 71 -0.01 -16.32 -3.68
CA TYR A 71 1.10 -16.91 -4.42
C TYR A 71 1.23 -16.27 -5.81
N ARG A 72 2.31 -15.52 -6.02
CA ARG A 72 2.68 -14.92 -7.31
C ARG A 72 3.80 -15.73 -7.96
N THR A 73 3.48 -16.92 -8.45
CA THR A 73 4.48 -17.74 -9.15
C THR A 73 4.70 -17.19 -10.56
N THR A 74 5.87 -17.46 -11.15
CA THR A 74 6.17 -17.08 -12.53
C THR A 74 5.11 -17.63 -13.50
N LYS A 75 4.65 -18.87 -13.30
CA LYS A 75 3.57 -19.49 -14.07
C LYS A 75 2.24 -18.73 -13.93
N ALA A 76 1.85 -18.37 -12.71
CA ALA A 76 0.61 -17.62 -12.46
C ALA A 76 0.65 -16.22 -13.10
N MET A 77 1.79 -15.54 -12.99
CA MET A 77 1.98 -14.22 -13.61
C MET A 77 1.99 -14.29 -15.15
N ALA A 78 2.59 -15.34 -15.73
CA ALA A 78 2.57 -15.57 -17.17
C ALA A 78 1.15 -15.86 -17.68
N ALA A 79 0.38 -16.70 -16.97
CA ALA A 79 -1.00 -16.99 -17.33
C ALA A 79 -1.90 -15.75 -17.22
N LEU A 80 -1.71 -14.92 -16.18
CA LEU A 80 -2.37 -13.63 -16.06
C LEU A 80 -2.04 -12.70 -17.24
N GLN A 81 -0.77 -12.64 -17.65
CA GLN A 81 -0.35 -11.81 -18.78
C GLN A 81 -1.01 -12.25 -20.09
N VAL A 82 -1.14 -13.56 -20.32
CA VAL A 82 -1.84 -14.11 -21.49
C VAL A 82 -3.31 -13.70 -21.46
N ASP A 83 -4.02 -13.97 -20.36
CA ASP A 83 -5.44 -13.64 -20.24
C ASP A 83 -5.70 -12.13 -20.40
N LEU A 84 -4.84 -11.26 -19.85
CA LEU A 84 -4.98 -9.80 -20.01
C LEU A 84 -4.78 -9.34 -21.47
N LYS A 85 -3.89 -10.00 -22.21
CA LYS A 85 -3.65 -9.70 -23.63
C LYS A 85 -4.78 -10.18 -24.52
N GLU A 86 -5.38 -11.31 -24.18
CA GLU A 86 -6.48 -11.92 -24.95
C GLU A 86 -7.85 -11.36 -24.55
N HIS A 87 -7.95 -10.69 -23.40
CA HIS A 87 -9.20 -10.08 -22.95
C HIS A 87 -9.68 -8.99 -23.91
N ASN A 88 -10.98 -8.99 -24.20
CA ASN A 88 -11.61 -7.97 -25.03
C ASN A 88 -11.89 -6.70 -24.23
N TRP A 89 -11.14 -5.64 -24.49
CA TRP A 89 -11.24 -4.35 -23.79
C TRP A 89 -12.28 -3.39 -24.38
N ASN A 90 -13.10 -3.83 -25.33
CA ASN A 90 -14.10 -2.96 -25.97
C ASN A 90 -15.07 -2.34 -24.95
N GLU A 91 -15.40 -3.03 -23.86
CA GLU A 91 -16.26 -2.48 -22.81
C GLU A 91 -15.62 -1.27 -22.09
N VAL A 92 -14.29 -1.24 -21.98
CA VAL A 92 -13.54 -0.10 -21.44
C VAL A 92 -13.45 1.02 -22.48
N TYR A 93 -13.15 0.68 -23.73
CA TYR A 93 -12.94 1.68 -24.79
C TYR A 93 -14.22 2.30 -25.36
N ALA A 94 -15.35 1.59 -25.31
CA ALA A 94 -16.64 2.06 -25.78
C ALA A 94 -17.41 2.86 -24.72
N ASN A 95 -16.88 2.97 -23.49
CA ASN A 95 -17.54 3.68 -22.42
C ASN A 95 -17.20 5.17 -22.46
N GLU A 96 -18.23 6.01 -22.52
CA GLU A 96 -18.08 7.47 -22.58
C GLU A 96 -17.76 8.09 -21.22
N ASP A 97 -18.15 7.44 -20.11
CA ASP A 97 -17.85 7.90 -18.76
C ASP A 97 -16.50 7.35 -18.26
N PRO A 98 -15.51 8.22 -17.99
CA PRO A 98 -14.18 7.76 -17.58
C PRO A 98 -14.17 6.99 -16.25
N ASN A 99 -15.07 7.31 -15.33
CA ASN A 99 -15.15 6.61 -14.04
C ASN A 99 -15.66 5.19 -14.25
N SER A 100 -16.75 5.04 -15.00
CA SER A 100 -17.31 3.73 -15.36
C SER A 100 -16.31 2.90 -16.16
N ALA A 101 -15.59 3.50 -17.12
CA ALA A 101 -14.54 2.83 -17.88
C ALA A 101 -13.42 2.30 -16.96
N TYR A 102 -13.00 3.11 -15.97
CA TYR A 102 -12.00 2.72 -14.99
C TYR A 102 -12.48 1.60 -14.06
N ASP A 103 -13.73 1.64 -13.61
CA ASP A 103 -14.32 0.59 -12.77
C ASP A 103 -14.39 -0.75 -13.50
N VAL A 104 -14.78 -0.74 -14.79
CA VAL A 104 -14.76 -1.94 -15.66
C VAL A 104 -13.33 -2.45 -15.85
N PHE A 105 -12.38 -1.56 -16.14
CA PHE A 105 -10.96 -1.94 -16.25
C PHE A 105 -10.47 -2.61 -14.96
N LEU A 106 -10.70 -1.96 -13.82
CA LEU A 106 -10.19 -2.40 -12.53
C LEU A 106 -10.81 -3.73 -12.11
N SER A 107 -12.13 -3.87 -12.26
CA SER A 107 -12.84 -5.12 -11.93
C SER A 107 -12.38 -6.28 -12.80
N THR A 108 -12.18 -6.06 -14.10
CA THR A 108 -11.61 -7.05 -15.02
C THR A 108 -10.20 -7.46 -14.60
N VAL A 109 -9.30 -6.50 -14.37
CA VAL A 109 -7.91 -6.80 -13.94
C VAL A 109 -7.89 -7.56 -12.62
N LEU A 110 -8.70 -7.14 -11.63
CA LEU A 110 -8.78 -7.78 -10.33
C LEU A 110 -9.32 -9.21 -10.44
N SER A 111 -10.36 -9.44 -11.25
CA SER A 111 -10.94 -10.77 -11.42
C SER A 111 -9.95 -11.75 -12.07
N LEU A 112 -9.23 -11.32 -13.10
CA LEU A 112 -8.16 -12.10 -13.72
C LEU A 112 -7.00 -12.33 -12.75
N TYR A 113 -6.66 -11.31 -11.95
CA TYR A 113 -5.64 -11.43 -10.92
C TYR A 113 -6.01 -12.46 -9.84
N GLU A 114 -7.26 -12.49 -9.40
CA GLU A 114 -7.76 -13.47 -8.43
C GLU A 114 -7.81 -14.89 -9.00
N LYS A 115 -8.19 -15.04 -10.27
CA LYS A 115 -8.17 -16.32 -10.99
C LYS A 115 -6.79 -16.96 -10.98
N HIS A 116 -5.73 -16.18 -11.23
CA HIS A 116 -4.37 -16.72 -11.37
C HIS A 116 -3.55 -16.69 -10.08
N CYS A 117 -3.73 -15.67 -9.24
CA CYS A 117 -2.98 -15.46 -8.00
C CYS A 117 -3.84 -15.80 -6.78
N LEU A 118 -4.05 -17.09 -6.54
CA LEU A 118 -4.89 -17.59 -5.46
C LEU A 118 -4.35 -17.22 -4.07
N MET A 119 -5.28 -16.83 -3.18
CA MET A 119 -5.02 -16.68 -1.76
C MET A 119 -5.04 -18.06 -1.09
N LYS A 120 -4.02 -18.35 -0.27
CA LYS A 120 -4.01 -19.54 0.57
C LYS A 120 -3.75 -19.15 2.01
N ILE A 121 -4.42 -19.86 2.90
CA ILE A 121 -4.23 -19.75 4.34
C ILE A 121 -3.07 -20.64 4.73
N ASN A 122 -1.99 -20.06 5.23
CA ASN A 122 -0.91 -20.84 5.82
C ASN A 122 -1.23 -21.10 7.30
N ARG A 123 -1.53 -22.35 7.64
CA ARG A 123 -1.66 -22.77 9.04
C ARG A 123 -0.25 -23.04 9.55
N LYS A 124 0.22 -22.25 10.52
CA LYS A 124 1.47 -22.56 11.21
C LYS A 124 1.30 -23.90 11.93
N HIS A 125 1.94 -24.95 11.44
CA HIS A 125 2.06 -26.18 12.21
C HIS A 125 2.90 -25.88 13.45
N HIS A 126 2.27 -25.96 14.62
CA HIS A 126 2.96 -25.96 15.90
C HIS A 126 3.87 -27.20 15.93
N ARG A 127 5.17 -27.04 15.67
CA ARG A 127 6.15 -28.07 16.03
C ARG A 127 6.29 -28.04 17.55
N SER A 128 5.64 -28.98 18.22
CA SER A 128 5.95 -29.36 19.59
C SER A 128 7.35 -29.99 19.59
N ASN A 129 8.32 -29.28 20.16
CA ASN A 129 9.52 -29.90 20.72
C ASN A 129 9.24 -30.25 22.18
#